data_AF-I7BJM1-F1
#
_entry.id   AF-I7BJM1-F1
#
_cell.length_a   1.000
_cell.length_b   1.000
_cell.length_c   1.000
_cell.angle_alpha   90.00
_cell.angle_beta   90.00
_cell.angle_gamma   90.00
#
_symmetry.space_group_name_H-M   'P 1'
#
loop_
_entity.id
_entity.type
_entity.pdbx_description
1 polymer ?
#
loop_
_entity_poly.entity_id
_entity_poly.type
_entity_poly.pdbx_seq_one_letter_code
_entity_poly.pdbx_strand_id
1 'polypeptide(L)'
;MGGGGIWSNTGIIPNAHAETRLCGGSSVGSAYMVAKKAVDFSIGTDTGGSIRVPSSYNSIYGLKPSFGLISRDGILPLTTTLDTPGILANSLEVVAKVLSVIAVPDKRDLTTLKTTKRNYLRFSSAPIKDWTCDSEELCAQVRFLVVRDFFDFLQTDLSPHEKKIKENYQNLISRLCIQHDCEIQETSMKDWPFLLLSELVYKIVAYSDALSHYLSLNGIVTPWTTRRQKEEKVTDSSIPAPRPKFAGEVKELVVGPEYLEKAKEIRSKFGEEVKIRHLLGYFFLYQTNYENLYLQARRIVTLYREKVSRSVSRGEVLITPTTFTVAPPLVDYSNAYVNDSGQSFVLMSNFSGTPSISIPWLQFPLTEERSIVPFEEKLEDSKDQTESTTMEEKEIEKEEVETKLYVGLHLLAKHREDKYLLSTVAYLERNNLL
;
A
#
# COMPACT_ATOMS: atom_id res chain seq x y z
N MET A 1 -5.32 0.29 -9.41
CA MET A 1 -5.70 1.24 -8.35
C MET A 1 -6.79 0.56 -7.52
N GLY A 2 -6.67 0.50 -6.19
CA GLY A 2 -7.68 -0.17 -5.35
C GLY A 2 -7.10 -0.80 -4.08
N GLY A 3 -7.79 -0.61 -2.95
CA GLY A 3 -7.35 -1.11 -1.63
C GLY A 3 -7.66 -2.58 -1.36
N GLY A 4 -8.63 -3.18 -2.07
CA GLY A 4 -9.02 -4.59 -1.89
C GLY A 4 -8.21 -5.62 -2.68
N GLY A 5 -7.46 -5.19 -3.70
CA GLY A 5 -6.68 -6.10 -4.54
C GLY A 5 -7.46 -6.87 -5.61
N ILE A 6 -8.72 -6.51 -5.86
CA ILE A 6 -9.62 -7.19 -6.81
C ILE A 6 -9.56 -6.63 -8.24
N TRP A 7 -8.92 -5.48 -8.44
CA TRP A 7 -8.86 -4.79 -9.73
C TRP A 7 -7.57 -5.14 -10.48
N SER A 8 -7.62 -6.22 -11.27
CA SER A 8 -6.50 -6.67 -12.11
C SER A 8 -7.01 -7.23 -13.44
N ASN A 9 -6.25 -6.98 -14.52
CA ASN A 9 -6.54 -7.55 -15.84
C ASN A 9 -6.24 -9.06 -15.91
N THR A 10 -5.51 -9.62 -14.94
CA THR A 10 -5.12 -11.04 -14.89
C THR A 10 -5.92 -11.85 -13.88
N GLY A 11 -7.03 -11.30 -13.37
CA GLY A 11 -7.85 -11.94 -12.35
C GLY A 11 -7.42 -11.61 -10.91
N ILE A 12 -8.19 -12.14 -9.96
CA ILE A 12 -8.10 -11.84 -8.53
C ILE A 12 -7.01 -12.72 -7.89
N ILE A 13 -6.23 -12.13 -6.99
CA ILE A 13 -5.34 -12.85 -6.10
C ILE A 13 -5.96 -12.79 -4.70
N PRO A 14 -6.41 -13.92 -4.12
CA PRO A 14 -7.05 -13.95 -2.80
C PRO A 14 -6.00 -13.81 -1.69
N ASN A 15 -6.44 -13.74 -0.44
CA ASN A 15 -5.53 -13.76 0.71
C ASN A 15 -4.69 -15.05 0.72
N ALA A 16 -3.41 -14.94 1.08
CA ALA A 16 -2.50 -16.08 1.11
C ALA A 16 -2.88 -17.15 2.16
N HIS A 17 -3.68 -16.81 3.16
CA HIS A 17 -4.07 -17.73 4.24
C HIS A 17 -5.55 -18.12 4.22
N ALA A 18 -6.42 -17.39 3.50
CA ALA A 18 -7.86 -17.64 3.46
C ALA A 18 -8.43 -17.26 2.07
N GLU A 19 -8.80 -18.23 1.26
CA GLU A 19 -9.08 -17.99 -0.17
C GLU A 19 -10.38 -17.23 -0.41
N THR A 20 -11.28 -17.23 0.57
CA THR A 20 -12.55 -16.48 0.53
C THR A 20 -12.38 -14.99 0.88
N ARG A 21 -11.14 -14.54 1.14
CA ARG A 21 -10.86 -13.22 1.73
C ARG A 21 -10.00 -12.35 0.83
N LEU A 22 -10.11 -11.04 1.04
CA LEU A 22 -9.24 -10.07 0.37
C LEU A 22 -7.78 -10.23 0.80
N CYS A 23 -6.88 -10.18 -0.16
CA CYS A 23 -5.44 -10.06 0.10
C CYS A 23 -5.06 -8.63 0.54
N GLY A 24 -5.89 -7.63 0.21
CA GLY A 24 -5.52 -6.21 0.34
C GLY A 24 -4.66 -5.75 -0.85
N GLY A 25 -4.58 -4.44 -1.08
CA GLY A 25 -4.00 -3.91 -2.31
C GLY A 25 -3.49 -2.48 -2.22
N SER A 26 -2.77 -2.00 -3.25
CA SER A 26 -2.60 -2.64 -4.55
C SER A 26 -1.40 -3.58 -4.72
N SER A 27 -0.50 -3.72 -3.74
CA SER A 27 0.68 -4.62 -3.85
C SER A 27 0.32 -6.09 -3.59
N VAL A 28 -0.72 -6.58 -4.26
CA VAL A 28 -1.38 -7.87 -3.99
C VAL A 28 -0.45 -9.06 -4.23
N GLY A 29 0.06 -9.18 -5.46
CA GLY A 29 0.97 -10.28 -5.82
C GLY A 29 2.27 -10.25 -5.02
N SER A 30 2.79 -9.05 -4.74
CA SER A 30 3.96 -8.85 -3.89
C SER A 30 3.75 -9.41 -2.48
N ALA A 31 2.60 -9.14 -1.86
CA ALA A 31 2.27 -9.66 -0.53
C ALA A 31 2.00 -11.16 -0.55
N TYR A 32 1.23 -11.64 -1.54
CA TYR A 32 0.89 -13.05 -1.69
C TYR A 32 2.15 -13.92 -1.83
N MET A 33 3.08 -13.54 -2.71
CA MET A 33 4.31 -14.31 -2.95
C MET A 33 5.22 -14.37 -1.72
N VAL A 34 5.32 -13.29 -0.96
CA VAL A 34 6.08 -13.26 0.30
C VAL A 34 5.40 -14.13 1.35
N ALA A 35 4.09 -14.01 1.54
CA ALA A 35 3.33 -14.78 2.53
C ALA A 35 3.34 -16.29 2.23
N LYS A 36 3.31 -16.67 0.95
CA LYS A 36 3.49 -18.07 0.50
C LYS A 36 4.96 -18.54 0.54
N LYS A 37 5.90 -17.68 0.96
CA LYS A 37 7.35 -17.95 1.00
C LYS A 37 7.92 -18.36 -0.35
N ALA A 38 7.30 -17.91 -1.44
CA ALA A 38 7.80 -18.13 -2.79
C ALA A 38 8.97 -17.19 -3.13
N VAL A 39 9.09 -16.08 -2.40
CA VAL A 39 10.21 -15.13 -2.46
C VAL A 39 10.59 -14.66 -1.05
N ASP A 40 11.87 -14.31 -0.85
CA ASP A 40 12.36 -13.78 0.44
C ASP A 40 11.78 -12.40 0.76
N PHE A 41 11.65 -11.57 -0.27
CA PHE A 41 11.08 -10.23 -0.21
C PHE A 41 10.48 -9.84 -1.56
N SER A 42 9.68 -8.79 -1.56
CA SER A 42 9.20 -8.13 -2.76
C SER A 42 9.20 -6.61 -2.61
N ILE A 43 9.18 -5.92 -3.74
CA ILE A 43 9.00 -4.47 -3.78
C ILE A 43 7.53 -4.18 -4.10
N GLY A 44 6.98 -3.21 -3.40
CA GLY A 44 5.63 -2.68 -3.65
C GLY A 44 5.64 -1.17 -3.73
N THR A 45 4.46 -0.59 -3.94
CA THR A 45 4.25 0.87 -3.92
C THR A 45 3.14 1.20 -2.95
N ASP A 46 3.35 2.21 -2.11
CA ASP A 46 2.40 2.66 -1.10
C ASP A 46 2.06 4.14 -1.34
N THR A 47 0.83 4.38 -1.81
CA THR A 47 0.29 5.73 -2.01
C THR A 47 -0.68 6.13 -0.90
N GLY A 48 -1.37 5.15 -0.32
CA GLY A 48 -2.29 5.34 0.81
C GLY A 48 -2.42 4.15 1.76
N GLY A 49 -1.45 3.23 1.74
CA GLY A 49 -1.51 1.98 2.49
C GLY A 49 -1.24 0.72 1.65
N SER A 50 -0.93 0.89 0.37
CA SER A 50 -0.87 -0.21 -0.60
C SER A 50 0.27 -1.21 -0.41
N ILE A 51 1.15 -1.01 0.56
CA ILE A 51 2.09 -2.01 1.08
C ILE A 51 1.62 -2.52 2.44
N ARG A 52 1.19 -1.60 3.31
CA ARG A 52 0.90 -1.90 4.72
C ARG A 52 -0.40 -2.67 4.94
N VAL A 53 -1.47 -2.32 4.23
CA VAL A 53 -2.75 -3.05 4.28
C VAL A 53 -2.60 -4.50 3.82
N PRO A 54 -2.02 -4.80 2.64
CA PRO A 54 -1.80 -6.20 2.26
C PRO A 54 -0.80 -6.91 3.19
N SER A 55 0.17 -6.20 3.78
CA SER A 55 1.07 -6.82 4.77
C SER A 55 0.34 -7.23 6.05
N SER A 56 -0.59 -6.39 6.54
CA SER A 56 -1.48 -6.69 7.67
C SER A 56 -2.30 -7.96 7.43
N TYR A 57 -2.99 -8.04 6.28
CA TYR A 57 -3.88 -9.15 5.98
C TYR A 57 -3.16 -10.47 5.68
N ASN A 58 -1.90 -10.43 5.23
CA ASN A 58 -1.14 -11.64 4.90
C ASN A 58 -0.08 -12.00 5.95
N SER A 59 -0.07 -11.32 7.11
CA SER A 59 0.86 -11.61 8.22
C SER A 59 2.33 -11.53 7.83
N ILE A 60 2.71 -10.42 7.18
CA ILE A 60 4.09 -10.15 6.76
C ILE A 60 4.49 -8.72 7.14
N TYR A 61 5.78 -8.39 7.04
CA TYR A 61 6.29 -7.04 7.25
C TYR A 61 6.09 -6.21 5.99
N GLY A 62 5.58 -4.99 6.14
CA GLY A 62 5.38 -4.03 5.05
C GLY A 62 5.93 -2.66 5.42
N LEU A 63 7.12 -2.32 4.93
CA LEU A 63 7.75 -1.02 5.15
C LEU A 63 7.40 -0.05 4.04
N LYS A 64 6.79 1.08 4.41
CA LYS A 64 6.81 2.32 3.63
C LYS A 64 7.89 3.25 4.21
N PRO A 65 9.04 3.42 3.56
CA PRO A 65 10.09 4.29 4.07
C PRO A 65 9.69 5.78 4.06
N SER A 66 10.57 6.63 4.55
CA SER A 66 10.48 8.08 4.36
C SER A 66 10.32 8.42 2.88
N PHE A 67 9.41 9.34 2.57
CA PHE A 67 9.24 9.83 1.20
C PHE A 67 10.57 10.34 0.63
N GLY A 68 10.93 9.87 -0.57
CA GLY A 68 12.19 10.19 -1.23
C GLY A 68 13.41 9.38 -0.76
N LEU A 69 13.29 8.47 0.21
CA LEU A 69 14.42 7.63 0.62
C LEU A 69 14.80 6.59 -0.45
N ILE A 70 13.79 6.06 -1.15
CA ILE A 70 13.96 5.16 -2.30
C ILE A 70 13.51 5.91 -3.55
N SER A 71 14.32 5.81 -4.62
CA SER A 71 14.04 6.40 -5.92
C SER A 71 12.73 5.88 -6.52
N ARG A 72 12.00 6.78 -7.18
CA ARG A 72 10.79 6.48 -7.94
C ARG A 72 11.03 6.43 -9.44
N ASP A 73 12.28 6.58 -9.89
CA ASP A 73 12.62 6.41 -11.30
C ASP A 73 12.20 5.01 -11.77
N GLY A 74 11.42 4.97 -12.85
CA GLY A 74 10.85 3.73 -13.40
C GLY A 74 9.54 3.25 -12.75
N ILE A 75 9.04 3.90 -11.71
CA ILE A 75 7.72 3.60 -11.13
C ILE A 75 6.64 4.40 -11.85
N LEU A 76 5.59 3.70 -12.31
CA LEU A 76 4.43 4.35 -12.90
C LEU A 76 3.70 5.16 -11.81
N PRO A 77 3.60 6.50 -11.94
CA PRO A 77 3.11 7.34 -10.86
C PRO A 77 1.58 7.28 -10.76
N LEU A 78 1.07 7.12 -9.55
CA LEU A 78 -0.32 7.36 -9.20
C LEU A 78 -0.49 8.78 -8.66
N THR A 79 0.31 9.13 -7.64
CA THR A 79 0.29 10.43 -6.97
C THR A 79 1.73 10.83 -6.66
N THR A 80 2.32 11.71 -7.47
CA THR A 80 3.74 12.13 -7.30
C THR A 80 4.06 12.76 -5.95
N THR A 81 3.07 13.15 -5.15
CA THR A 81 3.29 13.70 -3.80
C THR A 81 3.15 12.67 -2.67
N LEU A 82 2.68 11.44 -2.95
CA LEU A 82 2.40 10.41 -1.95
C LEU A 82 3.05 9.05 -2.27
N ASP A 83 3.28 8.75 -3.55
CA ASP A 83 3.85 7.47 -4.00
C ASP A 83 5.20 7.21 -3.34
N THR A 84 5.28 6.11 -2.60
CA THR A 84 6.50 5.68 -1.93
C THR A 84 6.77 4.22 -2.26
N PRO A 85 7.90 3.88 -2.90
CA PRO A 85 8.32 2.50 -3.05
C PRO A 85 8.67 1.92 -1.69
N GLY A 86 8.40 0.65 -1.46
CA GLY A 86 8.67 0.02 -0.18
C GLY A 86 8.88 -1.49 -0.29
N ILE A 87 8.98 -2.13 0.87
CA ILE A 87 9.49 -3.50 0.99
C ILE A 87 8.45 -4.35 1.70
N LEU A 88 8.19 -5.54 1.17
CA LEU A 88 7.44 -6.59 1.85
C LEU A 88 8.39 -7.77 2.10
N ALA A 89 8.39 -8.32 3.32
CA ALA A 89 9.23 -9.47 3.68
C ALA A 89 8.66 -10.25 4.87
N ASN A 90 9.21 -11.44 5.14
CA ASN A 90 8.80 -12.29 6.27
C ASN A 90 9.53 -11.97 7.59
N SER A 91 10.49 -11.04 7.60
CA SER A 91 11.22 -10.65 8.80
C SER A 91 11.76 -9.22 8.73
N LEU A 92 11.90 -8.60 9.89
CA LEU A 92 12.52 -7.28 10.04
C LEU A 92 13.97 -7.26 9.50
N GLU A 93 14.71 -8.36 9.67
CA GLU A 93 16.08 -8.51 9.19
C GLU A 93 16.16 -8.37 7.66
N VAL A 94 15.26 -9.03 6.93
CA VAL A 94 15.21 -8.95 5.45
C VAL A 94 14.81 -7.55 5.01
N VAL A 95 13.81 -6.94 5.67
CA VAL A 95 13.44 -5.52 5.41
C VAL A 95 14.66 -4.61 5.54
N ALA A 96 15.43 -4.75 6.62
CA ALA A 96 16.60 -3.92 6.89
C ALA A 96 17.76 -4.18 5.90
N LYS A 97 18.00 -5.44 5.50
CA LYS A 97 18.98 -5.79 4.46
C LYS A 97 18.63 -5.12 3.12
N VAL A 98 17.38 -5.27 2.68
CA VAL A 98 16.92 -4.71 1.41
C VAL A 98 16.99 -3.18 1.44
N LEU A 99 16.52 -2.54 2.52
CA LEU A 99 16.60 -1.09 2.67
C LEU A 99 18.05 -0.56 2.60
N SER A 100 19.01 -1.29 3.18
CA SER A 100 20.45 -0.94 3.11
C SER A 100 21.00 -0.91 1.69
N VAL A 101 20.37 -1.62 0.76
CA VAL A 101 20.77 -1.68 -0.65
C VAL A 101 20.08 -0.59 -1.45
N ILE A 102 18.77 -0.39 -1.27
CA ILE A 102 17.94 0.43 -2.18
C ILE A 102 17.71 1.88 -1.70
N ALA A 103 18.01 2.20 -0.44
CA ALA A 103 17.94 3.57 0.09
C ALA A 103 19.15 4.41 -0.35
N VAL A 104 19.16 4.82 -1.62
CA VAL A 104 20.27 5.55 -2.25
C VAL A 104 19.72 6.76 -3.03
N PRO A 105 20.35 7.95 -2.94
CA PRO A 105 19.99 9.09 -3.78
C PRO A 105 20.12 8.78 -5.27
N ASP A 106 19.16 9.22 -6.09
CA ASP A 106 19.14 8.98 -7.53
C ASP A 106 19.00 10.30 -8.29
N LYS A 107 19.96 10.60 -9.17
CA LYS A 107 19.96 11.83 -9.96
C LYS A 107 18.80 11.92 -10.96
N ARG A 108 18.17 10.79 -11.29
CA ARG A 108 17.00 10.73 -12.19
C ARG A 108 15.69 11.09 -11.47
N ASP A 109 15.66 10.95 -10.15
CA ASP A 109 14.53 11.34 -9.31
C ASP A 109 14.87 12.60 -8.50
N LEU A 110 14.38 13.74 -8.97
CA LEU A 110 14.58 15.05 -8.34
C LEU A 110 13.99 15.16 -6.92
N THR A 111 13.19 14.17 -6.49
CA THR A 111 12.57 14.13 -5.16
C THR A 111 13.29 13.22 -4.18
N THR A 112 14.35 12.51 -4.61
CA THR A 112 15.14 11.71 -3.69
C THR A 112 15.83 12.57 -2.63
N LEU A 113 15.86 12.05 -1.40
CA LEU A 113 16.52 12.69 -0.29
C LEU A 113 18.04 12.69 -0.52
N LYS A 114 18.69 13.81 -0.21
CA LYS A 114 20.15 13.89 -0.16
C LYS A 114 20.64 13.23 1.13
N THR A 115 20.93 11.94 1.08
CA THR A 115 21.41 11.12 2.21
C THR A 115 22.69 10.37 1.85
N THR A 116 23.44 9.94 2.87
CA THR A 116 24.52 8.98 2.69
C THR A 116 23.99 7.55 2.76
N LYS A 117 24.61 6.64 2.00
CA LYS A 117 24.26 5.22 2.06
C LYS A 117 24.45 4.73 3.50
N ARG A 118 23.44 4.02 4.02
CA ARG A 118 23.40 3.56 5.41
C ARG A 118 23.16 2.05 5.47
N ASN A 119 23.81 1.39 6.42
CA ASN A 119 23.53 0.00 6.75
C ASN A 119 22.40 -0.07 7.80
N TYR A 120 21.18 -0.35 7.34
CA TYR A 120 20.00 -0.47 8.18
C TYR A 120 19.92 -1.78 8.97
N LEU A 121 20.64 -2.84 8.57
CA LEU A 121 20.65 -4.14 9.24
C LEU A 121 21.04 -4.02 10.73
N ARG A 122 21.89 -3.06 11.09
CA ARG A 122 22.28 -2.83 12.48
C ARG A 122 21.12 -2.43 13.39
N PHE A 123 20.04 -1.91 12.81
CA PHE A 123 18.85 -1.46 13.52
C PHE A 123 17.74 -2.53 13.60
N SER A 124 17.92 -3.72 13.00
CA SER A 124 16.97 -4.84 13.14
C SER A 124 17.33 -5.83 14.24
N SER A 125 18.50 -5.66 14.87
CA SER A 125 19.07 -6.61 15.84
C SER A 125 19.63 -5.93 17.09
N ALA A 126 19.29 -4.69 17.37
CA ALA A 126 19.64 -4.02 18.62
C ALA A 126 18.56 -2.97 18.88
N PRO A 127 17.93 -2.92 20.07
CA PRO A 127 17.32 -1.68 20.47
C PRO A 127 18.42 -0.63 20.42
N ILE A 128 18.12 0.50 19.80
CA ILE A 128 18.84 1.73 20.14
C ILE A 128 18.41 2.00 21.59
N LYS A 129 19.14 1.43 22.54
CA LYS A 129 19.30 2.08 23.82
C LYS A 129 19.93 3.39 23.44
N ASP A 130 19.19 4.45 23.69
CA ASP A 130 19.70 5.77 23.58
C ASP A 130 19.35 6.57 22.25
N TRP A 131 18.22 7.31 22.08
CA TRP A 131 17.98 8.23 20.91
C TRP A 131 17.77 9.77 21.14
N THR A 132 18.57 10.64 20.49
CA THR A 132 18.13 12.02 20.10
C THR A 132 18.10 12.19 18.58
N CYS A 133 17.17 13.00 18.07
CA CYS A 133 17.25 13.48 16.68
C CYS A 133 18.45 14.42 16.52
N ASP A 134 19.18 14.24 15.42
CA ASP A 134 20.27 15.11 14.94
C ASP A 134 21.68 14.96 15.55
N SER A 135 21.92 13.98 16.45
CA SER A 135 23.29 13.60 16.84
C SER A 135 23.51 12.08 16.76
N GLU A 136 24.76 11.65 16.61
CA GLU A 136 25.16 10.24 16.77
C GLU A 136 25.11 9.79 18.25
N GLU A 137 24.57 10.63 19.14
CA GLU A 137 24.42 10.40 20.58
C GLU A 137 22.94 10.27 21.01
N LEU A 138 22.75 9.79 22.22
CA LEU A 138 21.94 8.62 22.53
C LEU A 138 20.98 9.01 23.76
N CYS A 139 19.61 8.94 23.75
CA CYS A 139 18.59 8.93 24.90
C CYS A 139 17.89 7.60 25.37
N ALA A 140 17.99 7.25 26.65
CA ALA A 140 17.74 5.91 27.23
C ALA A 140 16.38 5.18 27.05
N GLN A 141 15.34 5.75 26.44
CA GLN A 141 13.98 5.17 26.44
C GLN A 141 13.25 5.32 25.10
N VAL A 142 12.50 4.29 24.70
CA VAL A 142 11.61 4.32 23.52
C VAL A 142 10.36 5.11 23.87
N ARG A 143 10.00 6.12 23.07
CA ARG A 143 8.77 6.89 23.28
C ARG A 143 7.67 6.40 22.36
N PHE A 144 6.55 5.96 22.91
CA PHE A 144 5.36 5.60 22.14
C PHE A 144 4.31 6.70 22.22
N LEU A 145 3.71 7.03 21.08
CA LEU A 145 2.49 7.82 21.01
C LEU A 145 1.32 6.87 20.77
N VAL A 146 0.41 6.75 21.74
CA VAL A 146 -0.76 5.88 21.65
C VAL A 146 -2.03 6.69 21.49
N VAL A 147 -2.94 6.21 20.65
CA VAL A 147 -4.26 6.82 20.44
C VAL A 147 -5.26 6.12 21.35
N ARG A 148 -5.74 6.78 22.41
CA ARG A 148 -6.59 6.14 23.44
C ARG A 148 -7.96 5.74 22.93
N ASP A 149 -8.57 6.63 22.16
CA ASP A 149 -9.94 6.55 21.66
C ASP A 149 -10.00 6.04 20.21
N PHE A 150 -8.99 5.27 19.79
CA PHE A 150 -8.82 4.78 18.42
C PHE A 150 -10.07 4.06 17.88
N PHE A 151 -10.77 3.32 18.74
CA PHE A 151 -11.99 2.57 18.38
C PHE A 151 -13.28 3.32 18.70
N ASP A 152 -13.23 4.46 19.39
CA ASP A 152 -14.43 5.12 19.91
C ASP A 152 -15.18 5.93 18.84
N PHE A 153 -14.59 6.12 17.66
CA PHE A 153 -15.20 6.76 16.50
C PHE A 153 -15.53 5.78 15.37
N LEU A 154 -15.22 4.50 15.58
CA LEU A 154 -15.77 3.45 14.73
C LEU A 154 -17.25 3.27 15.07
N GLN A 155 -17.99 2.61 14.18
CA GLN A 155 -19.43 2.41 14.30
C GLN A 155 -19.88 2.00 15.71
N THR A 156 -21.11 2.36 16.09
CA THR A 156 -21.65 2.09 17.44
C THR A 156 -21.74 0.61 17.78
N ASP A 157 -21.75 -0.29 16.79
CA ASP A 157 -21.73 -1.74 17.00
C ASP A 157 -20.52 -2.38 16.29
N LEU A 158 -19.48 -2.66 17.07
CA LEU A 158 -18.27 -3.33 16.60
C LEU A 158 -18.55 -4.84 16.39
N SER A 159 -18.05 -5.40 15.29
CA SER A 159 -18.04 -6.85 15.06
C SER A 159 -17.23 -7.61 16.13
N PRO A 160 -17.42 -8.93 16.28
CA PRO A 160 -16.64 -9.74 17.23
C PRO A 160 -15.12 -9.59 17.05
N HIS A 161 -14.64 -9.54 15.81
CA HIS A 161 -13.23 -9.31 15.51
C HIS A 161 -12.78 -7.91 15.94
N GLU A 162 -13.54 -6.86 15.62
CA GLU A 162 -13.20 -5.48 16.01
C GLU A 162 -13.16 -5.29 17.53
N LYS A 163 -14.11 -5.87 18.27
CA LYS A 163 -14.10 -5.90 19.74
C LYS A 163 -12.82 -6.56 20.25
N LYS A 164 -12.42 -7.69 19.63
CA LYS A 164 -11.20 -8.39 20.03
C LYS A 164 -9.92 -7.64 19.69
N ILE A 165 -9.88 -6.94 18.56
CA ILE A 165 -8.75 -6.08 18.20
C ILE A 165 -8.64 -4.91 19.19
N LYS A 166 -9.77 -4.29 19.58
CA LYS A 166 -9.82 -3.24 20.61
C LYS A 166 -9.24 -3.71 21.94
N GLU A 167 -9.70 -4.86 22.44
CA GLU A 167 -9.18 -5.48 23.67
C GLU A 167 -7.67 -5.73 23.59
N ASN A 168 -7.19 -6.33 22.49
CA ASN A 168 -5.77 -6.62 22.33
C ASN A 168 -4.91 -5.35 22.23
N TYR A 169 -5.43 -4.29 21.61
CA TYR A 169 -4.75 -3.00 21.57
C TYR A 169 -4.64 -2.37 22.98
N GLN A 170 -5.69 -2.44 23.78
CA GLN A 170 -5.67 -1.98 25.18
C GLN A 170 -4.69 -2.81 26.03
N ASN A 171 -4.64 -4.13 25.81
CA ASN A 171 -3.69 -5.02 26.46
C ASN A 171 -2.24 -4.72 26.05
N LEU A 172 -1.99 -4.40 24.77
CA LEU A 172 -0.68 -3.95 24.30
C LEU A 172 -0.25 -2.67 25.01
N ILE A 173 -1.12 -1.66 25.09
CA ILE A 173 -0.84 -0.41 25.82
C ILE A 173 -0.50 -0.71 27.28
N SER A 174 -1.29 -1.57 27.93
CA SER A 174 -1.05 -1.97 29.33
C SER A 174 0.31 -2.66 29.52
N ARG A 175 0.69 -3.55 28.59
CA ARG A 175 2.01 -4.21 28.59
C ARG A 175 3.15 -3.22 28.39
N LEU A 176 2.96 -2.21 27.53
CA LEU A 176 3.93 -1.13 27.32
C LEU A 176 4.08 -0.29 28.59
N CYS A 177 3.00 0.06 29.30
CA CYS A 177 3.05 0.87 30.52
C CYS A 177 3.90 0.26 31.64
N ILE A 178 4.09 -1.06 31.63
CA ILE A 178 4.86 -1.79 32.65
C ILE A 178 6.36 -1.83 32.29
N GLN A 179 6.75 -1.53 31.04
CA GLN A 179 8.16 -1.52 30.64
C GLN A 179 8.90 -0.31 31.23
N HIS A 180 10.04 -0.55 31.87
CA HIS A 180 10.85 0.51 32.50
C HIS A 180 11.68 1.34 31.50
N ASP A 181 11.84 0.82 30.28
CA ASP A 181 12.64 1.38 29.20
C ASP A 181 11.80 2.01 28.08
N CYS A 182 10.51 2.29 28.34
CA CYS A 182 9.67 3.08 27.46
C CYS A 182 8.90 4.20 28.17
N GLU A 183 8.61 5.26 27.42
CA GLU A 183 7.75 6.38 27.81
C GLU A 183 6.50 6.33 26.94
N ILE A 184 5.31 6.45 27.54
CA ILE A 184 4.05 6.49 26.79
C ILE A 184 3.46 7.88 26.87
N GLN A 185 3.24 8.47 25.70
CA GLN A 185 2.42 9.65 25.53
C GLN A 185 1.10 9.23 24.90
N GLU A 186 0.02 9.80 25.42
CA GLU A 186 -1.32 9.52 24.92
C GLU A 186 -1.83 10.72 24.11
N THR A 187 -2.55 10.44 23.02
CA THR A 187 -3.31 11.43 22.24
C THR A 187 -4.71 10.90 21.98
N SER A 188 -5.62 11.80 21.61
CA SER A 188 -6.97 11.49 21.19
C SER A 188 -7.11 11.74 19.68
N MET A 189 -7.96 10.97 19.00
CA MET A 189 -8.36 11.24 17.61
C MET A 189 -8.98 12.64 17.45
N LYS A 190 -9.58 13.20 18.50
CA LYS A 190 -10.09 14.59 18.53
C LYS A 190 -9.00 15.62 18.33
N ASP A 191 -7.75 15.29 18.69
CA ASP A 191 -6.61 16.19 18.54
C ASP A 191 -6.12 16.29 17.08
N TRP A 192 -6.62 15.44 16.18
CA TRP A 192 -6.19 15.33 14.79
C TRP A 192 -7.19 16.03 13.86
N PRO A 193 -6.85 17.19 13.27
CA PRO A 193 -7.77 17.99 12.48
C PRO A 193 -8.43 17.17 11.37
N PHE A 194 -9.75 16.98 11.44
CA PHE A 194 -10.53 16.28 10.41
C PHE A 194 -9.97 14.90 10.01
N LEU A 195 -9.44 14.10 10.95
CA LEU A 195 -8.90 12.76 10.64
C LEU A 195 -9.90 11.88 9.85
N LEU A 196 -11.20 12.02 10.15
CA LEU A 196 -12.29 11.34 9.44
C LEU A 196 -12.43 11.75 7.96
N LEU A 197 -11.86 12.90 7.55
CA LEU A 197 -11.81 13.32 6.15
C LEU A 197 -10.60 12.77 5.40
N SER A 198 -9.68 12.06 6.07
CA SER A 198 -8.41 11.63 5.46
C SER A 198 -8.60 10.84 4.16
N GLU A 199 -9.57 9.95 4.10
CA GLU A 199 -9.91 9.20 2.88
C GLU A 199 -10.51 10.08 1.79
N LEU A 200 -11.39 11.02 2.14
CA LEU A 200 -11.97 11.95 1.17
C LEU A 200 -10.86 12.84 0.58
N VAL A 201 -9.99 13.38 1.44
CA VAL A 201 -8.81 14.17 1.04
C VAL A 201 -7.89 13.35 0.15
N TYR A 202 -7.62 12.08 0.51
CA TYR A 202 -6.84 11.17 -0.32
C TYR A 202 -7.48 10.97 -1.68
N LYS A 203 -8.79 10.67 -1.74
CA LYS A 203 -9.53 10.47 -3.00
C LYS A 203 -9.44 11.72 -3.88
N ILE A 204 -9.64 12.92 -3.32
CA ILE A 204 -9.51 14.18 -4.07
C ILE A 204 -8.10 14.33 -4.64
N VAL A 205 -7.07 14.24 -3.80
CA VAL A 205 -5.69 14.49 -4.24
C VAL A 205 -5.20 13.40 -5.20
N ALA A 206 -5.33 12.12 -4.83
CA ALA A 206 -4.80 11.02 -5.61
C ALA A 206 -5.51 10.86 -6.95
N TYR A 207 -6.82 11.10 -7.03
CA TYR A 207 -7.55 10.93 -8.29
C TYR A 207 -7.26 12.06 -9.25
N SER A 208 -7.07 13.29 -8.74
CA SER A 208 -6.62 14.44 -9.53
C SER A 208 -5.21 14.25 -10.09
N ASP A 209 -4.26 13.78 -9.28
CA ASP A 209 -2.89 13.52 -9.73
C ASP A 209 -2.85 12.36 -10.75
N ALA A 210 -3.57 11.27 -10.47
CA ALA A 210 -3.64 10.09 -11.33
C ALA A 210 -4.12 10.43 -12.74
N LEU A 211 -5.18 11.24 -12.86
CA LEU A 211 -5.68 11.71 -14.15
C LEU A 211 -4.56 12.35 -14.96
N SER A 212 -3.83 13.28 -14.36
CA SER A 212 -2.75 14.03 -15.03
C SER A 212 -1.63 13.12 -15.52
N HIS A 213 -1.22 12.14 -14.70
CA HIS A 213 -0.19 11.17 -15.09
C HIS A 213 -0.62 10.25 -16.23
N TYR A 214 -1.88 9.81 -16.21
CA TYR A 214 -2.37 8.80 -17.15
C TYR A 214 -2.84 9.42 -18.47
N LEU A 215 -2.85 10.75 -18.61
CA LEU A 215 -3.03 11.41 -19.91
C LEU A 215 -1.96 10.98 -20.92
N SER A 216 -0.76 10.58 -20.48
CA SER A 216 0.29 10.07 -21.36
C SER A 216 -0.05 8.71 -22.00
N LEU A 217 -0.97 7.94 -21.41
CA LEU A 217 -1.41 6.63 -21.89
C LEU A 217 -2.44 6.78 -23.01
N ASN A 218 -1.96 7.23 -24.18
CA ASN A 218 -2.76 7.51 -25.37
C ASN A 218 -2.48 6.57 -26.54
N GLY A 219 -1.53 5.64 -26.40
CA GLY A 219 -1.18 4.67 -27.43
C GLY A 219 -0.15 5.09 -28.46
N ILE A 220 0.36 6.31 -28.37
CA ILE A 220 1.29 6.87 -29.36
C ILE A 220 2.71 6.71 -28.87
N VAL A 221 2.99 7.20 -27.66
CA VAL A 221 4.28 7.01 -27.00
C VAL A 221 4.34 5.64 -26.32
N THR A 222 3.19 5.17 -25.81
CA THR A 222 3.03 3.87 -25.15
C THR A 222 1.98 3.04 -25.87
N PRO A 223 2.32 2.38 -27.00
CA PRO A 223 1.35 1.57 -27.74
C PRO A 223 0.81 0.43 -26.89
N TRP A 224 -0.51 0.22 -26.97
CA TRP A 224 -1.17 -0.92 -26.34
C TRP A 224 -1.08 -2.13 -27.26
N THR A 225 -0.45 -3.20 -26.79
CA THR A 225 -0.28 -4.46 -27.52
C THR A 225 -0.89 -5.60 -26.74
N THR A 226 -1.66 -6.47 -27.40
CA THR A 226 -2.13 -7.72 -26.77
C THR A 226 -0.97 -8.72 -26.63
N ARG A 227 -1.13 -9.70 -25.73
CA ARG A 227 -0.15 -10.77 -25.53
C ARG A 227 0.13 -11.55 -26.83
N ARG A 228 -0.94 -11.85 -27.60
CA ARG A 228 -0.88 -12.43 -28.96
C ARG A 228 -0.02 -11.62 -29.94
N GLN A 229 -0.18 -10.30 -29.97
CA GLN A 229 0.62 -9.40 -30.82
C GLN A 229 2.09 -9.29 -30.39
N LYS A 230 2.41 -9.60 -29.13
CA LYS A 230 3.79 -9.72 -28.66
C LYS A 230 4.39 -11.05 -29.09
N GLU A 231 3.66 -12.15 -28.94
CA GLU A 231 4.12 -13.49 -29.32
C GLU A 231 4.35 -13.61 -30.84
N GLU A 232 3.49 -13.00 -31.67
CA GLU A 232 3.69 -12.87 -33.13
C GLU A 232 4.91 -12.03 -33.52
N LYS A 233 5.37 -11.11 -32.65
CA LYS A 233 6.57 -10.29 -32.88
C LYS A 233 7.86 -10.92 -32.36
N VAL A 234 7.77 -11.87 -31.43
CA VAL A 234 8.94 -12.53 -30.81
C VAL A 234 9.57 -13.58 -31.74
N THR A 235 8.88 -14.00 -32.81
CA THR A 235 9.46 -14.82 -33.89
C THR A 235 10.50 -14.06 -34.73
N ASP A 236 10.53 -12.72 -34.64
CA ASP A 236 11.57 -11.90 -35.25
C ASP A 236 12.65 -11.59 -34.21
N SER A 237 13.66 -12.46 -34.15
CA SER A 237 14.78 -12.48 -33.18
C SER A 237 15.75 -11.27 -33.23
N SER A 238 15.31 -10.11 -33.72
CA SER A 238 16.14 -8.92 -33.70
C SER A 238 16.15 -8.26 -32.31
N ILE A 239 17.37 -8.08 -31.79
CA ILE A 239 17.69 -7.30 -30.58
C ILE A 239 16.86 -6.01 -30.59
N PRO A 240 16.16 -5.63 -29.49
CA PRO A 240 15.39 -4.39 -29.48
C PRO A 240 16.30 -3.22 -29.84
N ALA A 241 15.96 -2.51 -30.91
CA ALA A 241 16.74 -1.40 -31.41
C ALA A 241 17.05 -0.42 -30.26
N PRO A 242 18.29 0.10 -30.15
CA PRO A 242 18.62 1.09 -29.13
C PRO A 242 17.62 2.25 -29.18
N ARG A 243 17.21 2.76 -28.01
CA ARG A 243 16.28 3.90 -27.93
C ARG A 243 16.78 4.98 -28.90
N PRO A 244 15.94 5.45 -29.84
CA PRO A 244 16.37 6.46 -30.79
C PRO A 244 16.91 7.65 -30.01
N LYS A 245 18.16 8.04 -30.30
CA LYS A 245 18.70 9.30 -29.80
C LYS A 245 17.77 10.38 -30.34
N PHE A 246 17.08 11.10 -29.45
CA PHE A 246 16.25 12.23 -29.83
C PHE A 246 17.15 13.24 -30.56
N ALA A 247 17.07 13.26 -31.89
CA ALA A 247 17.56 14.38 -32.69
C ALA A 247 16.75 15.58 -32.22
N GLY A 248 17.41 16.63 -31.73
CA GLY A 248 16.84 17.75 -30.98
C GLY A 248 15.86 18.65 -31.74
N GLU A 249 15.22 18.17 -32.80
CA GLU A 249 14.12 18.84 -33.46
C GLU A 249 12.81 18.47 -32.77
N VAL A 250 12.23 19.44 -32.05
CA VAL A 250 10.86 19.34 -31.55
C VAL A 250 9.94 19.38 -32.77
N LYS A 251 9.53 18.22 -33.26
CA LYS A 251 8.46 18.13 -34.26
C LYS A 251 7.14 18.44 -33.57
N GLU A 252 6.46 19.47 -34.05
CA GLU A 252 5.10 19.78 -33.62
C GLU A 252 4.19 18.60 -34.01
N LEU A 253 3.59 17.96 -33.00
CA LEU A 253 2.67 16.85 -33.24
C LEU A 253 1.36 17.43 -33.77
N VAL A 254 1.14 17.36 -35.09
CA VAL A 254 -0.14 17.75 -35.69
C VAL A 254 -1.19 16.69 -35.32
N VAL A 255 -2.10 17.08 -34.43
CA VAL A 255 -3.16 16.20 -33.91
C VAL A 255 -4.34 16.17 -34.89
N GLY A 256 -4.41 15.14 -35.72
CA GLY A 256 -5.56 14.90 -36.61
C GLY A 256 -6.74 14.17 -35.93
N PRO A 257 -7.92 14.06 -36.57
CA PRO A 257 -9.08 13.34 -36.03
C PRO A 257 -8.78 11.88 -35.65
N GLU A 258 -7.90 11.22 -36.41
CA GLU A 258 -7.44 9.85 -36.14
C GLU A 258 -6.73 9.71 -34.78
N TYR A 259 -6.04 10.76 -34.30
CA TYR A 259 -5.43 10.78 -32.97
C TYR A 259 -6.49 10.63 -31.88
N LEU A 260 -7.56 11.41 -31.99
CA LEU A 260 -8.58 11.47 -30.95
C LEU A 260 -9.31 10.13 -30.85
N GLU A 261 -9.63 9.53 -31.99
CA GLU A 261 -10.27 8.22 -32.06
C GLU A 261 -9.35 7.12 -31.50
N LYS A 262 -8.07 7.10 -31.84
CA LYS A 262 -7.11 6.12 -31.29
C LYS A 262 -6.89 6.26 -29.78
N ALA A 263 -6.81 7.50 -29.28
CA ALA A 263 -6.69 7.76 -27.85
C ALA A 263 -7.96 7.34 -27.09
N LYS A 264 -9.16 7.59 -27.65
CA LYS A 264 -10.43 7.10 -27.12
C LYS A 264 -10.46 5.57 -27.09
N GLU A 265 -10.10 4.93 -28.20
CA GLU A 265 -10.07 3.47 -28.32
C GLU A 265 -9.18 2.85 -27.23
N ILE A 266 -7.97 3.37 -27.04
CA ILE A 266 -7.01 2.82 -26.09
C ILE A 266 -7.41 3.08 -24.64
N ARG A 267 -7.87 4.29 -24.32
CA ARG A 267 -8.35 4.60 -22.96
C ARG A 267 -9.67 3.91 -22.63
N SER A 268 -10.46 3.50 -23.64
CA SER A 268 -11.64 2.66 -23.42
C SER A 268 -11.29 1.29 -22.83
N LYS A 269 -10.03 0.85 -22.98
CA LYS A 269 -9.52 -0.42 -22.43
C LYS A 269 -9.09 -0.33 -20.96
N PHE A 270 -9.12 0.85 -20.34
CA PHE A 270 -8.91 0.94 -18.89
C PHE A 270 -9.97 0.16 -18.12
N GLY A 271 -9.55 -0.46 -17.01
CA GLY A 271 -10.46 -1.07 -16.05
C GLY A 271 -11.42 -0.04 -15.45
N GLU A 272 -12.58 -0.51 -14.99
CA GLU A 272 -13.66 0.36 -14.49
C GLU A 272 -13.21 1.27 -13.34
N GLU A 273 -12.49 0.73 -12.36
CA GLU A 273 -11.97 1.51 -11.23
C GLU A 273 -11.05 2.67 -11.68
N VAL A 274 -10.23 2.46 -12.73
CA VAL A 274 -9.37 3.52 -13.28
C VAL A 274 -10.22 4.60 -13.95
N LYS A 275 -11.24 4.21 -14.72
CA LYS A 275 -12.17 5.14 -15.37
C LYS A 275 -12.94 5.99 -14.37
N ILE A 276 -13.50 5.39 -13.32
CA ILE A 276 -14.24 6.12 -12.28
C ILE A 276 -13.33 7.12 -11.55
N ARG A 277 -12.11 6.70 -11.18
CA ARG A 277 -11.13 7.61 -10.56
C ARG A 277 -10.74 8.76 -11.48
N HIS A 278 -10.56 8.52 -12.78
CA HIS A 278 -10.27 9.59 -13.73
C HIS A 278 -11.44 10.58 -13.85
N LEU A 279 -12.69 10.09 -13.88
CA LEU A 279 -13.87 10.94 -13.94
C LEU A 279 -13.99 11.83 -12.68
N LEU A 280 -13.76 11.26 -11.50
CA LEU A 280 -13.74 12.00 -10.24
C LEU A 280 -12.57 12.99 -10.19
N GLY A 281 -11.37 12.58 -10.63
CA GLY A 281 -10.20 13.46 -10.73
C GLY A 281 -10.47 14.66 -11.64
N TYR A 282 -11.14 14.44 -12.77
CA TYR A 282 -11.59 15.51 -13.67
C TYR A 282 -12.60 16.43 -12.99
N PHE A 283 -13.59 15.86 -12.31
CA PHE A 283 -14.58 16.63 -11.54
C PHE A 283 -13.91 17.52 -10.48
N PHE A 284 -12.91 17.02 -9.74
CA PHE A 284 -12.21 17.81 -8.73
C PHE A 284 -11.33 18.92 -9.33
N LEU A 285 -10.75 18.69 -10.51
CA LEU A 285 -9.91 19.66 -11.22
C LEU A 285 -10.69 20.64 -12.09
N TYR A 286 -12.00 20.42 -12.27
CA TYR A 286 -12.85 21.32 -13.05
C TYR A 286 -12.85 22.73 -12.45
N GLN A 287 -12.87 23.76 -13.30
CA GLN A 287 -12.62 25.15 -12.89
C GLN A 287 -13.51 25.62 -11.72
N THR A 288 -14.79 25.26 -11.71
CA THR A 288 -15.74 25.63 -10.65
C THR A 288 -15.51 24.91 -9.32
N ASN A 289 -14.79 23.78 -9.36
CA ASN A 289 -14.58 22.89 -8.22
C ASN A 289 -13.15 22.99 -7.67
N TYR A 290 -12.20 23.44 -8.47
CA TYR A 290 -10.77 23.45 -8.15
C TYR A 290 -10.45 24.15 -6.83
N GLU A 291 -10.96 25.37 -6.64
CA GLU A 291 -10.68 26.16 -5.43
C GLU A 291 -11.37 25.60 -4.17
N ASN A 292 -12.61 25.13 -4.32
CA ASN A 292 -13.45 24.70 -3.21
C ASN A 292 -13.23 23.24 -2.79
N LEU A 293 -12.72 22.39 -3.70
CA LEU A 293 -12.46 20.97 -3.42
C LEU A 293 -10.96 20.67 -3.42
N TYR A 294 -10.30 20.79 -4.58
CA TYR A 294 -8.90 20.37 -4.72
C TYR A 294 -7.94 21.20 -3.86
N LEU A 295 -8.00 22.53 -3.93
CA LEU A 295 -7.14 23.39 -3.12
C LEU A 295 -7.41 23.24 -1.62
N GLN A 296 -8.67 23.06 -1.21
CA GLN A 296 -8.98 22.81 0.22
C GLN A 296 -8.39 21.47 0.68
N ALA A 297 -8.52 20.40 -0.12
CA ALA A 297 -7.89 19.13 0.19
C ALA A 297 -6.37 19.25 0.34
N ARG A 298 -5.70 20.00 -0.55
CA ARG A 298 -4.25 20.27 -0.46
C ARG A 298 -3.86 21.07 0.79
N ARG A 299 -4.69 22.01 1.23
CA ARG A 299 -4.50 22.73 2.50
C ARG A 299 -4.64 21.79 3.70
N ILE A 300 -5.65 20.90 3.68
CA ILE A 300 -5.83 19.90 4.74
C ILE A 300 -4.63 18.92 4.79
N VAL A 301 -4.08 18.49 3.65
CA VAL A 301 -2.84 17.69 3.61
C VAL A 301 -1.68 18.38 4.33
N THR A 302 -1.57 19.71 4.20
CA THR A 302 -0.56 20.51 4.91
C THR A 302 -0.79 20.46 6.42
N LEU A 303 -2.05 20.60 6.88
CA LEU A 303 -2.40 20.49 8.30
C LEU A 303 -2.10 19.08 8.86
N TYR A 304 -2.40 18.02 8.11
CA TYR A 304 -2.03 16.65 8.51
C TYR A 304 -0.52 16.50 8.67
N ARG A 305 0.26 16.99 7.70
CA ARG A 305 1.72 16.94 7.75
C ARG A 305 2.28 17.66 8.98
N GLU A 306 1.78 18.86 9.27
CA GLU A 306 2.20 19.62 10.44
C GLU A 306 1.82 18.92 11.74
N LYS A 307 0.59 18.39 11.83
CA LYS A 307 0.11 17.66 13.01
C LYS A 307 1.00 16.44 13.27
N VAL A 308 1.23 15.59 12.27
CA VAL A 308 2.13 14.43 12.39
C VAL A 308 3.51 14.89 12.84
N SER A 309 4.11 15.86 12.15
CA SER A 309 5.48 16.31 12.42
C SER A 309 5.65 16.82 13.85
N ARG A 310 4.66 17.53 14.39
CA ARG A 310 4.66 17.98 15.79
C ARG A 310 4.49 16.82 16.76
N SER A 311 3.57 15.91 16.46
CA SER A 311 3.25 14.74 17.31
C SER A 311 4.40 13.75 17.48
N VAL A 312 5.31 13.66 16.52
CA VAL A 312 6.50 12.78 16.60
C VAL A 312 7.82 13.56 16.65
N SER A 313 7.76 14.84 17.03
CA SER A 313 8.91 15.75 16.94
C SER A 313 10.07 15.38 17.87
N ARG A 314 9.78 14.75 19.02
CA ARG A 314 10.74 14.35 20.07
C ARG A 314 11.10 12.88 20.02
N GLY A 315 10.75 12.17 18.93
CA GLY A 315 11.07 10.75 18.76
C GLY A 315 9.98 9.80 19.19
N GLU A 316 8.76 10.27 19.28
CA GLU A 316 7.62 9.41 19.53
C GLU A 316 7.38 8.51 18.30
N VAL A 317 7.10 7.23 18.54
CA VAL A 317 6.59 6.31 17.53
C VAL A 317 5.09 6.14 17.77
N LEU A 318 4.30 6.63 16.83
CA LEU A 318 2.87 6.37 16.84
C LEU A 318 2.63 4.88 16.59
N ILE A 319 1.82 4.26 17.44
CA ILE A 319 1.47 2.84 17.36
C ILE A 319 -0.04 2.67 17.30
N THR A 320 -0.52 1.95 16.28
CA THR A 320 -1.95 1.69 16.05
C THR A 320 -2.13 0.32 15.39
N PRO A 321 -3.30 -0.32 15.42
CA PRO A 321 -3.64 -1.34 14.45
C PRO A 321 -3.44 -0.82 13.01
N THR A 322 -3.01 -1.69 12.09
CA THR A 322 -2.87 -1.32 10.66
C THR A 322 -4.23 -1.24 9.99
N THR A 323 -5.15 -2.13 10.38
CA THR A 323 -6.53 -2.19 9.92
C THR A 323 -7.45 -2.33 11.13
N PHE A 324 -8.67 -1.77 11.05
CA PHE A 324 -9.64 -1.87 12.16
C PHE A 324 -10.28 -3.26 12.26
N THR A 325 -10.28 -4.01 11.16
CA THR A 325 -10.88 -5.35 11.06
C THR A 325 -9.91 -6.31 10.36
N VAL A 326 -10.25 -7.61 10.41
CA VAL A 326 -9.63 -8.68 9.61
C VAL A 326 -9.91 -8.49 8.12
N ALA A 327 -9.26 -9.27 7.26
CA ALA A 327 -9.55 -9.26 5.83
C ALA A 327 -11.06 -9.48 5.55
N PRO A 328 -11.73 -8.55 4.85
CA PRO A 328 -13.14 -8.73 4.45
C PRO A 328 -13.32 -9.94 3.52
N PRO A 329 -14.51 -10.57 3.51
CA PRO A 329 -14.88 -11.53 2.48
C PRO A 329 -14.82 -10.93 1.07
N LEU A 330 -14.37 -11.73 0.09
CA LEU A 330 -14.37 -11.33 -1.33
C LEU A 330 -15.77 -11.02 -1.83
N VAL A 331 -16.77 -11.82 -1.41
CA VAL A 331 -18.17 -11.71 -1.82
C VAL A 331 -18.84 -10.41 -1.35
N ASP A 332 -18.43 -9.90 -0.18
CA ASP A 332 -19.01 -8.71 0.43
C ASP A 332 -18.36 -7.42 -0.09
N TYR A 333 -17.26 -7.53 -0.82
CA TYR A 333 -16.52 -6.38 -1.32
C TYR A 333 -17.18 -5.80 -2.58
N SER A 334 -18.32 -5.15 -2.38
CA SER A 334 -18.98 -4.34 -3.40
C SER A 334 -18.60 -2.86 -3.25
N ASN A 335 -18.14 -2.25 -4.34
CA ASN A 335 -17.88 -0.81 -4.51
C ASN A 335 -17.06 -0.11 -3.40
N ALA A 336 -15.76 -0.01 -3.66
CA ALA A 336 -14.66 0.58 -2.87
C ALA A 336 -14.79 2.07 -2.48
N TYR A 337 -15.98 2.68 -2.54
CA TYR A 337 -16.20 4.09 -2.29
C TYR A 337 -16.75 4.41 -0.89
N VAL A 338 -17.41 3.45 -0.24
CA VAL A 338 -18.13 3.67 1.03
C VAL A 338 -17.38 3.16 2.26
N ASN A 339 -16.63 2.06 2.17
CA ASN A 339 -16.04 1.37 3.33
C ASN A 339 -14.54 1.09 3.20
N ASP A 340 -13.74 2.11 2.87
CA ASP A 340 -12.27 2.02 3.04
C ASP A 340 -11.82 2.51 4.42
N SER A 341 -12.75 2.50 5.39
CA SER A 341 -12.76 3.15 6.70
C SER A 341 -11.63 2.73 7.66
N GLY A 342 -10.68 1.92 7.18
CA GLY A 342 -9.48 1.37 7.80
C GLY A 342 -8.30 2.31 7.99
N GLN A 343 -8.17 3.32 7.12
CA GLN A 343 -6.83 3.75 6.70
C GLN A 343 -6.33 5.05 7.34
N SER A 344 -7.05 5.64 8.29
CA SER A 344 -6.80 7.06 8.65
C SER A 344 -5.37 7.34 9.09
N PHE A 345 -4.77 6.52 9.97
CA PHE A 345 -3.39 6.70 10.41
C PHE A 345 -2.34 6.15 9.43
N VAL A 346 -2.69 5.14 8.64
CA VAL A 346 -1.86 4.64 7.55
C VAL A 346 -1.66 5.75 6.50
N LEU A 347 -2.73 6.44 6.12
CA LEU A 347 -2.73 7.61 5.23
C LEU A 347 -1.93 8.80 5.78
N MET A 348 -1.94 9.02 7.10
CA MET A 348 -1.17 10.11 7.72
C MET A 348 0.32 10.04 7.35
N SER A 349 0.88 8.82 7.25
CA SER A 349 2.28 8.65 6.84
C SER A 349 2.55 9.03 5.37
N ASN A 350 1.56 8.88 4.48
CA ASN A 350 1.69 9.29 3.08
C ASN A 350 1.61 10.82 2.99
N PHE A 351 0.64 11.45 3.66
CA PHE A 351 0.51 12.91 3.66
C PHE A 351 1.72 13.63 4.26
N SER A 352 2.26 13.07 5.35
CA SER A 352 3.42 13.63 6.05
C SER A 352 4.77 13.18 5.47
N GLY A 353 4.78 12.13 4.65
CA GLY A 353 6.00 11.53 4.11
C GLY A 353 6.84 10.77 5.14
N THR A 354 6.31 10.53 6.35
CA THR A 354 7.03 9.82 7.42
C THR A 354 7.22 8.33 7.12
N PRO A 355 8.27 7.69 7.64
CA PRO A 355 8.42 6.25 7.54
C PRO A 355 7.36 5.56 8.40
N SER A 356 6.85 4.45 7.89
CA SER A 356 5.80 3.66 8.53
C SER A 356 5.93 2.19 8.16
N ILE A 357 5.68 1.30 9.10
CA ILE A 357 5.76 -0.15 8.90
C ILE A 357 4.51 -0.83 9.48
N SER A 358 3.98 -1.81 8.75
CA SER A 358 3.03 -2.79 9.29
C SER A 358 3.79 -4.07 9.58
N ILE A 359 3.57 -4.65 10.76
CA ILE A 359 4.20 -5.90 11.22
C ILE A 359 3.13 -6.92 11.63
N PRO A 360 3.41 -8.23 11.56
CA PRO A 360 2.50 -9.26 12.06
C PRO A 360 2.13 -9.02 13.54
N TRP A 361 0.86 -9.23 13.91
CA TRP A 361 0.40 -8.99 15.29
C TRP A 361 -0.69 -9.97 15.75
N LEU A 362 -1.93 -9.83 15.31
CA LEU A 362 -3.03 -10.70 15.75
C LEU A 362 -3.35 -11.77 14.73
N GLN A 363 -3.79 -12.93 15.24
CA GLN A 363 -4.34 -14.04 14.46
C GLN A 363 -5.72 -14.42 15.01
N PHE A 364 -6.61 -14.81 14.11
CA PHE A 364 -7.96 -15.27 14.44
C PHE A 364 -8.26 -16.55 13.64
N PRO A 365 -8.90 -17.57 14.25
CA PRO A 365 -9.31 -18.76 13.53
C PRO A 365 -10.44 -18.44 12.54
N LEU A 366 -10.47 -19.13 11.42
CA LEU A 366 -11.56 -19.10 10.44
C LEU A 366 -11.80 -20.51 9.91
N THR A 367 -13.05 -20.94 9.86
CA THR A 367 -13.45 -22.15 9.12
C THR A 367 -14.06 -21.69 7.80
N GLU A 368 -13.53 -22.17 6.67
CA GLU A 368 -14.07 -21.84 5.34
C GLU A 368 -14.32 -23.10 4.49
N GLU A 369 -15.41 -23.08 3.72
CA GLU A 369 -15.69 -24.10 2.71
C GLU A 369 -14.85 -23.81 1.46
N ARG A 370 -14.06 -24.78 1.03
CA ARG A 370 -13.23 -24.68 -0.18
C ARG A 370 -13.79 -25.60 -1.26
N SER A 371 -14.07 -25.01 -2.43
CA SER A 371 -14.42 -25.77 -3.63
C SER A 371 -13.17 -26.40 -4.23
N ILE A 372 -13.14 -27.73 -4.32
CA ILE A 372 -12.07 -28.44 -5.03
C ILE A 372 -12.36 -28.33 -6.53
N VAL A 373 -11.75 -27.35 -7.19
CA VAL A 373 -11.68 -27.35 -8.66
C VAL A 373 -10.30 -27.93 -9.01
N PRO A 374 -10.22 -29.12 -9.65
CA PRO A 374 -8.95 -29.64 -10.13
C PRO A 374 -8.28 -28.57 -11.01
N PHE A 375 -6.99 -28.36 -10.81
CA PHE A 375 -6.20 -27.45 -11.63
C PHE A 375 -6.12 -28.04 -13.05
N GLU A 376 -7.11 -27.76 -13.89
CA GLU A 376 -7.01 -28.03 -15.31
C GLU A 376 -6.09 -26.98 -15.93
N GLU A 377 -4.94 -27.46 -16.39
CA GLU A 377 -3.99 -26.73 -17.19
C GLU A 377 -4.71 -26.27 -18.48
N LYS A 378 -5.28 -25.05 -18.48
CA LYS A 378 -5.73 -24.42 -19.72
C LYS A 378 -4.51 -24.01 -20.54
N LEU A 379 -3.87 -24.99 -21.15
CA LEU A 379 -3.09 -24.82 -22.37
C LEU A 379 -4.09 -24.44 -23.47
N GLU A 380 -4.04 -23.18 -23.89
CA GLU A 380 -4.73 -22.73 -25.10
C GLU A 380 -4.15 -23.47 -26.30
N ASP A 381 -4.97 -24.27 -26.99
CA ASP A 381 -4.86 -24.44 -28.44
C ASP A 381 -6.20 -24.82 -29.09
N SER A 382 -6.83 -23.79 -29.66
CA SER A 382 -7.56 -23.81 -30.93
C SER A 382 -8.89 -24.59 -31.13
N LYS A 383 -9.86 -23.82 -31.66
CA LYS A 383 -10.87 -24.13 -32.69
C LYS A 383 -12.19 -24.81 -32.31
N ASP A 384 -13.23 -24.24 -32.93
CA ASP A 384 -14.63 -24.66 -33.07
C ASP A 384 -15.54 -24.64 -31.84
N GLN A 385 -16.21 -23.49 -31.69
CA GLN A 385 -17.51 -23.41 -31.04
C GLN A 385 -18.58 -23.92 -32.00
N THR A 386 -19.03 -25.16 -31.83
CA THR A 386 -20.43 -25.56 -32.03
C THR A 386 -20.62 -26.93 -31.42
N GLU A 387 -21.07 -27.00 -30.16
CA GLU A 387 -21.95 -28.05 -29.68
C GLU A 387 -22.50 -27.68 -28.30
N SER A 388 -23.82 -27.63 -28.19
CA SER A 388 -24.54 -27.46 -26.93
C SER A 388 -24.43 -28.74 -26.12
N THR A 389 -23.43 -28.82 -25.24
CA THR A 389 -23.39 -29.83 -24.20
C THR A 389 -24.13 -29.28 -22.98
N THR A 390 -25.23 -29.94 -22.63
CA THR A 390 -25.87 -29.84 -21.32
C THR A 390 -24.80 -30.07 -20.25
N MET A 391 -24.46 -29.03 -19.48
CA MET A 391 -23.61 -29.20 -18.32
C MET A 391 -24.39 -30.00 -17.27
N GLU A 392 -24.02 -31.27 -17.10
CA GLU A 392 -24.30 -31.96 -15.84
C GLU A 392 -23.63 -31.16 -14.73
N GLU A 393 -24.42 -30.69 -13.76
CA GLU A 393 -23.93 -30.11 -12.50
C GLU A 393 -23.13 -31.20 -11.77
N LYS A 394 -21.83 -31.29 -12.05
CA LYS A 394 -20.92 -32.04 -11.19
C LYS A 394 -20.98 -31.40 -9.81
N GLU A 395 -21.44 -32.15 -8.82
CA GLU A 395 -21.36 -31.78 -7.40
C GLU A 395 -19.92 -31.38 -7.10
N ILE A 396 -19.73 -30.09 -6.83
CA ILE A 396 -18.43 -29.58 -6.38
C ILE A 396 -18.29 -30.05 -4.94
N GLU A 397 -17.43 -31.05 -4.70
CA GLU A 397 -17.04 -31.43 -3.35
C GLU A 397 -16.46 -30.20 -2.64
N LYS A 398 -17.05 -29.89 -1.48
CA LYS A 398 -16.62 -28.80 -0.61
C LYS A 398 -15.97 -29.39 0.62
N GLU A 399 -14.74 -29.00 0.88
CA GLU A 399 -14.00 -29.38 2.08
C GLU A 399 -14.01 -28.21 3.07
N GLU A 400 -14.29 -28.47 4.34
CA GLU A 400 -14.09 -27.48 5.41
C GLU A 400 -12.60 -27.40 5.76
N VAL A 401 -12.00 -26.23 5.57
CA VAL A 401 -10.58 -25.99 5.86
C VAL A 401 -10.47 -25.00 7.02
N GLU A 402 -9.70 -25.39 8.04
CA GLU A 402 -9.29 -24.47 9.11
C GLU A 402 -8.18 -23.55 8.60
N THR A 403 -8.46 -22.26 8.61
CA THR A 403 -7.59 -21.19 8.15
C THR A 403 -7.43 -20.10 9.21
N LYS A 404 -6.66 -19.05 8.88
CA LYS A 404 -6.38 -17.96 9.81
C LYS A 404 -6.56 -16.61 9.14
N LEU A 405 -7.10 -15.67 9.90
CA LEU A 405 -7.17 -14.25 9.58
C LEU A 405 -6.17 -13.48 10.43
N TYR A 406 -5.65 -12.39 9.87
CA TYR A 406 -4.60 -11.61 10.52
C TYR A 406 -4.93 -10.12 10.54
N VAL A 407 -4.37 -9.45 11.54
CA VAL A 407 -4.31 -7.99 11.65
C VAL A 407 -2.89 -7.62 12.06
N GLY A 408 -2.29 -6.70 11.32
CA GLY A 408 -0.95 -6.18 11.60
C GLY A 408 -0.97 -4.98 12.53
N LEU A 409 0.16 -4.74 13.19
CA LEU A 409 0.41 -3.56 14.00
C LEU A 409 1.18 -2.52 13.16
N HIS A 410 0.68 -1.29 13.16
CA HIS A 410 1.23 -0.17 12.41
C HIS A 410 2.06 0.73 13.33
N LEU A 411 3.27 1.05 12.89
CA LEU A 411 4.17 1.98 13.55
C LEU A 411 4.53 3.12 12.58
N LEU A 412 4.60 4.34 13.09
CA LEU A 412 4.97 5.55 12.35
C LEU A 412 5.95 6.38 13.17
N ALA A 413 7.09 6.75 12.58
CA ALA A 413 8.11 7.57 13.23
C ALA A 413 8.30 8.92 12.52
N LYS A 414 9.15 9.79 13.06
CA LYS A 414 9.51 11.08 12.44
C LYS A 414 10.10 10.89 11.03
N HIS A 415 9.86 11.84 10.14
CA HIS A 415 10.40 11.80 8.77
C HIS A 415 11.94 11.72 8.83
N ARG A 416 12.53 10.84 8.01
CA ARG A 416 13.95 10.45 7.97
C ARG A 416 14.47 9.61 9.15
N GLU A 417 13.60 9.21 10.06
CA GLU A 417 13.94 8.33 11.19
C GLU A 417 13.59 6.86 10.93
N ASP A 418 13.78 6.39 9.68
CA ASP A 418 13.60 4.98 9.30
C ASP A 418 14.43 4.03 10.17
N LYS A 419 15.65 4.45 10.56
CA LYS A 419 16.52 3.68 11.46
C LYS A 419 15.88 3.44 12.83
N TYR A 420 15.23 4.47 13.36
CA TYR A 420 14.62 4.43 14.68
C TYR A 420 13.34 3.62 14.61
N LEU A 421 12.54 3.77 13.55
CA LEU A 421 11.38 2.92 13.30
C LEU A 421 11.74 1.43 13.31
N LEU A 422 12.78 1.02 12.58
CA LEU A 422 13.23 -0.38 12.57
C LEU A 422 13.70 -0.84 13.96
N SER A 423 14.41 0.01 14.69
CA SER A 423 14.90 -0.29 16.04
C SER A 423 13.75 -0.45 17.04
N THR A 424 12.68 0.34 16.90
CA THR A 424 11.47 0.21 17.72
C THR A 424 10.73 -1.09 17.43
N VAL A 425 10.69 -1.57 16.19
CA VAL A 425 10.15 -2.90 15.88
C VAL A 425 11.01 -3.99 16.53
N ALA A 426 12.33 -3.91 16.41
CA ALA A 426 13.24 -4.87 17.05
C ALA A 426 13.08 -4.89 18.59
N TYR A 427 12.78 -3.74 19.19
CA TYR A 427 12.45 -3.62 20.61
C TYR A 427 11.16 -4.37 20.98
N LEU A 428 10.10 -4.23 20.18
CA LEU A 428 8.83 -4.93 20.42
C LEU A 428 9.00 -6.46 20.31
N GLU A 429 9.73 -6.93 19.31
CA GLU A 429 10.03 -8.36 19.09
C GLU A 429 10.80 -8.96 20.27
N ARG A 430 11.83 -8.26 20.76
CA ARG A 430 12.71 -8.76 21.83
C ARG A 430 12.03 -8.87 23.19
N ASN A 431 11.14 -7.94 23.47
CA ASN A 431 10.43 -7.88 24.74
C ASN A 431 9.13 -8.70 24.73
N ASN A 432 8.88 -9.50 23.68
CA ASN A 432 7.67 -10.30 23.51
C ASN A 432 6.39 -9.46 23.67
N LEU A 433 6.39 -8.27 23.07
CA LEU A 433 5.28 -7.32 23.13
C LEU A 433 4.29 -7.50 21.96
N LEU A 434 4.62 -8.34 20.98
CA LEU A 434 3.76 -8.64 19.83
C LEU A 434 2.80 -9.79 20.14
#